data_AF-Q4RGE4-F1
#
_entry.id   AF-Q4RGE4-F1
#
_cell.length_a   1.000
_cell.length_b   1.000
_cell.length_c   1.000
_cell.angle_alpha   90.00
_cell.angle_beta   90.00
_cell.angle_gamma   90.00
#
_symmetry.space_group_name_H-M   'P 1'
#
loop_
_entity.id
_entity.type
_entity.pdbx_description
1 polymer ?
#
loop_
_entity_poly.entity_id
_entity_poly.type
_entity_poly.pdbx_seq_one_letter_code
_entity_poly.pdbx_strand_id
1 'polypeptide(L)'
;MAPRLVAEAGAGKMLMTDLLKADEIKKALEAFADETFDPKKFFELVGLRAMSPESVKDVFRVLDVDGSGFIEEDELKYVLKGFSKEGRDLTDDETKAFLKAADKDGDGKIGIDEFEIMVHE
;
A
#
# COMPACT_ATOMS: atom_id res chain seq x y z
N MET A 1 2.62 35.59 30.77
CA MET A 1 3.12 35.38 29.40
C MET A 1 3.89 34.07 29.40
N ALA A 2 3.29 33.01 28.88
CA ALA A 2 3.95 31.74 28.58
C ALA A 2 3.79 31.49 27.06
N PRO A 3 4.81 30.94 26.38
CA PRO A 3 4.90 30.96 24.93
C PRO A 3 3.87 30.01 24.30
N ARG A 4 3.28 30.47 23.20
CA ARG A 4 2.43 29.68 22.30
C ARG A 4 3.25 28.49 21.80
N LEU A 5 2.83 27.28 22.16
CA LEU A 5 3.21 26.07 21.47
C LEU A 5 2.71 26.25 20.02
N VAL A 6 3.64 26.35 19.08
CA VAL A 6 3.30 26.23 17.67
C VAL A 6 2.84 24.78 17.50
N ALA A 7 1.54 24.59 17.31
CA ALA A 7 1.05 23.31 16.83
C ALA A 7 1.56 23.21 15.41
N GLU A 8 2.62 22.42 15.22
CA GLU A 8 3.10 22.03 13.91
C GLU A 8 1.91 21.50 13.11
N ALA A 9 1.70 22.07 11.93
CA ALA A 9 0.77 21.56 10.96
C ALA A 9 1.33 20.22 10.43
N GLY A 10 1.21 19.17 11.25
CA GLY A 10 1.32 17.81 10.76
C GLY A 10 0.11 17.56 9.89
N ALA A 11 0.32 17.45 8.57
CA ALA A 11 -0.65 16.79 7.71
C ALA A 11 -1.04 15.49 8.42
N GLY A 12 -2.30 15.37 8.85
CA GLY A 12 -2.77 14.20 9.56
C GLY A 12 -2.44 13.00 8.69
N LYS A 13 -1.53 12.14 9.17
CA LYS A 13 -1.07 10.97 8.43
C LYS A 13 -2.31 10.11 8.16
N MET A 14 -2.83 10.16 6.93
CA MET A 14 -3.97 9.34 6.52
C MET A 14 -3.62 7.90 6.84
N LEU A 15 -4.47 7.22 7.61
CA LEU A 15 -4.28 5.81 7.92
C LEU A 15 -5.01 5.01 6.84
N MET A 16 -4.48 3.85 6.48
CA MET A 16 -5.15 2.97 5.51
C MET A 16 -6.58 2.61 5.97
N THR A 17 -6.83 2.57 7.27
CA THR A 17 -8.13 2.30 7.89
C THR A 17 -9.18 3.41 7.69
N ASP A 18 -8.77 4.62 7.28
CA ASP A 18 -9.70 5.69 6.89
C ASP A 18 -10.23 5.48 5.46
N LEU A 19 -9.52 4.71 4.64
CA LEU A 19 -9.87 4.42 3.24
C LEU A 19 -10.53 3.04 3.11
N LEU A 20 -9.97 2.04 3.79
CA LEU A 20 -10.36 0.63 3.70
C LEU A 20 -10.93 0.13 5.03
N LYS A 21 -11.82 -0.85 4.96
CA LYS A 21 -12.39 -1.48 6.17
C LYS A 21 -11.33 -2.35 6.84
N ALA A 22 -11.08 -2.09 8.12
CA ALA A 22 -10.14 -2.88 8.92
C ALA A 22 -10.46 -4.39 8.91
N ASP A 23 -11.74 -4.76 8.83
CA ASP A 23 -12.20 -6.16 8.76
C ASP A 23 -11.71 -6.85 7.47
N GLU A 24 -11.76 -6.15 6.34
CA GLU A 24 -11.33 -6.66 5.04
C GLU A 24 -9.80 -6.72 4.94
N ILE A 25 -9.10 -5.70 5.48
CA ILE A 25 -7.63 -5.73 5.62
C ILE A 25 -7.20 -6.94 6.45
N LYS A 26 -7.84 -7.16 7.60
CA LYS A 26 -7.51 -8.27 8.49
C LYS A 26 -7.71 -9.61 7.80
N LYS A 27 -8.88 -9.83 7.17
CA LYS A 27 -9.16 -11.05 6.40
C LYS A 27 -8.15 -11.29 5.29
N ALA A 28 -7.77 -10.24 4.57
CA ALA A 28 -6.78 -10.33 3.51
C ALA A 28 -5.41 -10.75 4.06
N LEU A 29 -4.95 -10.13 5.15
CA LEU A 29 -3.69 -10.50 5.80
C LEU A 29 -3.68 -11.94 6.33
N GLU A 30 -4.79 -12.38 6.94
CA GLU A 30 -4.94 -13.77 7.40
C GLU A 30 -4.93 -14.76 6.23
N ALA A 31 -5.46 -14.38 5.06
CA ALA A 31 -5.45 -15.22 3.86
C ALA A 31 -4.04 -15.44 3.27
N PHE A 32 -3.10 -14.52 3.46
CA PHE A 32 -1.72 -14.63 2.96
C PHE A 32 -0.68 -14.86 4.07
N ALA A 33 -1.11 -15.33 5.25
CA ALA A 33 -0.20 -15.61 6.37
C ALA A 33 0.73 -16.79 6.09
N ASP A 34 0.21 -17.88 5.51
CA ASP A 34 0.93 -19.12 5.20
C ASP A 34 1.00 -19.42 3.68
N GLU A 35 0.36 -18.59 2.86
CA GLU A 35 0.35 -18.70 1.40
C GLU A 35 1.23 -17.65 0.73
N THR A 36 1.68 -17.94 -0.49
CA THR A 36 2.41 -16.98 -1.34
C THR A 36 1.54 -15.75 -1.57
N PHE A 37 2.10 -14.57 -1.33
CA PHE A 37 1.41 -13.31 -1.49
C PHE A 37 1.05 -13.07 -2.97
N ASP A 38 -0.23 -12.80 -3.21
CA ASP A 38 -0.75 -12.48 -4.55
C ASP A 38 -1.38 -11.08 -4.53
N PRO A 39 -0.72 -10.07 -5.11
CA PRO A 39 -1.13 -8.67 -4.98
C PRO A 39 -2.53 -8.41 -5.55
N LYS A 40 -2.88 -9.07 -6.67
CA LYS A 40 -4.19 -8.91 -7.32
C LYS A 40 -5.31 -9.40 -6.42
N LYS A 41 -5.13 -10.60 -5.85
CA LYS A 41 -6.11 -11.18 -4.94
C LYS A 41 -6.16 -10.44 -3.61
N PHE A 42 -5.04 -9.92 -3.12
CA PHE A 42 -5.02 -9.05 -1.95
C PHE A 42 -5.84 -7.78 -2.17
N PHE A 43 -5.64 -7.07 -3.29
CA PHE A 43 -6.41 -5.87 -3.64
C PHE A 43 -7.90 -6.14 -3.83
N GLU A 44 -8.27 -7.34 -4.32
CA GLU A 44 -9.67 -7.78 -4.34
C GLU A 44 -10.24 -7.94 -2.94
N LEU A 45 -9.55 -8.65 -2.06
CA LEU A 45 -10.00 -8.93 -0.70
C LEU A 45 -10.11 -7.67 0.15
N VAL A 46 -9.20 -6.71 0.00
CA VAL A 46 -9.30 -5.44 0.72
C VAL A 46 -10.34 -4.49 0.11
N GLY A 47 -10.90 -4.82 -1.06
CA GLY A 47 -11.91 -4.02 -1.75
C GLY A 47 -11.37 -2.86 -2.59
N LEU A 48 -10.05 -2.81 -2.81
CA LEU A 48 -9.38 -1.74 -3.56
C LEU A 48 -9.77 -1.74 -5.04
N ARG A 49 -10.05 -2.93 -5.63
CA ARG A 49 -10.47 -3.06 -7.05
C ARG A 49 -11.77 -2.34 -7.39
N ALA A 50 -12.64 -2.14 -6.39
CA ALA A 50 -13.94 -1.47 -6.54
C ALA A 50 -13.89 0.03 -6.24
N MET A 51 -12.72 0.56 -5.86
CA MET A 51 -12.54 1.97 -5.53
C MET A 51 -12.37 2.85 -6.78
N SER A 52 -12.60 4.14 -6.61
CA SER A 52 -12.31 5.13 -7.65
C SER A 52 -10.79 5.36 -7.76
N PRO A 53 -10.29 5.81 -8.94
CA PRO A 53 -8.90 6.20 -9.15
C PRO A 53 -8.34 7.15 -8.07
N GLU A 54 -9.16 8.09 -7.59
CA GLU A 54 -8.77 9.02 -6.52
C GLU A 54 -8.50 8.31 -5.18
N SER A 55 -9.33 7.34 -4.81
CA SER A 55 -9.14 6.57 -3.58
C SER A 55 -7.95 5.61 -3.70
N VAL A 56 -7.73 5.04 -4.89
CA VAL A 56 -6.53 4.24 -5.18
C VAL A 56 -5.26 5.10 -5.05
N LYS A 57 -5.31 6.36 -5.49
CA LYS A 57 -4.21 7.35 -5.28
C LYS A 57 -3.97 7.65 -3.80
N ASP A 58 -5.02 7.77 -2.99
CA ASP A 58 -4.84 7.96 -1.56
C ASP A 58 -4.24 6.73 -0.88
N VAL A 59 -4.62 5.51 -1.29
CA VAL A 59 -3.97 4.27 -0.84
C VAL A 59 -2.49 4.25 -1.23
N PHE A 60 -2.17 4.57 -2.49
CA PHE A 60 -0.79 4.65 -2.97
C PHE A 60 0.06 5.61 -2.13
N ARG A 61 -0.46 6.80 -1.81
CA ARG A 61 0.23 7.79 -0.95
C ARG A 61 0.47 7.30 0.48
N VAL A 62 -0.30 6.35 0.97
CA VAL A 62 -0.08 5.73 2.29
C VAL A 62 1.01 4.67 2.20
N LEU A 63 1.16 4.02 1.04
CA LEU A 63 2.18 3.00 0.78
C LEU A 63 3.55 3.59 0.42
N ASP A 64 3.57 4.71 -0.29
CA ASP A 64 4.76 5.54 -0.53
C ASP A 64 5.13 6.29 0.76
N VAL A 65 6.00 5.67 1.57
CA VAL A 65 6.32 6.11 2.93
C VAL A 65 7.24 7.33 2.90
N ASP A 66 8.17 7.38 1.94
CA ASP A 66 9.10 8.51 1.78
C ASP A 66 8.45 9.67 0.99
N GLY A 67 7.37 9.41 0.26
CA GLY A 67 6.71 10.41 -0.58
C GLY A 67 7.48 10.67 -1.87
N SER A 68 8.18 9.66 -2.38
CA SER A 68 9.00 9.72 -3.59
C SER A 68 8.16 9.87 -4.86
N GLY A 69 6.87 9.53 -4.77
CA GLY A 69 5.95 9.37 -5.90
C GLY A 69 5.94 7.97 -6.50
N PHE A 70 6.69 7.04 -5.91
CA PHE A 70 6.87 5.67 -6.36
C PHE A 70 6.88 4.72 -5.15
N ILE A 71 6.44 3.48 -5.34
CA ILE A 71 6.66 2.43 -4.35
C ILE A 71 7.93 1.68 -4.77
N GLU A 72 9.00 1.87 -4.01
CA GLU A 72 10.30 1.24 -4.26
C GLU A 72 10.35 -0.20 -3.71
N GLU A 73 11.32 -1.02 -4.14
CA GLU A 73 11.44 -2.42 -3.69
C GLU A 73 11.49 -2.56 -2.16
N ASP A 74 12.23 -1.67 -1.49
CA ASP A 74 12.34 -1.63 -0.02
C ASP A 74 10.99 -1.32 0.65
N GLU A 75 10.17 -0.44 0.07
CA GLU A 75 8.84 -0.12 0.59
C GLU A 75 7.83 -1.24 0.28
N LEU A 76 7.94 -1.83 -0.90
CA LEU A 76 7.12 -2.94 -1.35
C LEU A 76 7.26 -4.15 -0.43
N LYS A 77 8.47 -4.40 0.09
CA LYS A 77 8.72 -5.45 1.08
C LYS A 77 7.85 -5.31 2.34
N TYR A 78 7.55 -4.07 2.73
CA TYR A 78 6.74 -3.73 3.89
C TYR A 78 5.31 -3.31 3.51
N VAL A 79 4.87 -3.53 2.27
CA VAL A 79 3.59 -3.04 1.76
C VAL A 79 2.40 -3.47 2.62
N LEU A 80 2.40 -4.72 3.12
CA LEU A 80 1.35 -5.25 3.99
C LEU A 80 1.25 -4.48 5.32
N LYS A 81 2.37 -3.99 5.84
CA LYS A 81 2.43 -3.16 7.05
C LYS A 81 1.85 -1.77 6.85
N GLY A 82 1.83 -1.29 5.61
CA GLY A 82 1.11 -0.08 5.21
C GLY A 82 -0.40 -0.24 5.36
N PHE A 83 -0.94 -1.44 5.13
CA PHE A 83 -2.36 -1.73 5.32
C PHE A 83 -2.75 -1.95 6.79
N SER A 84 -1.97 -2.74 7.52
CA SER A 84 -2.11 -2.89 8.97
C SER A 84 -0.79 -3.27 9.60
N LYS A 85 -0.53 -2.82 10.83
CA LYS A 85 0.69 -3.15 11.59
C LYS A 85 0.88 -4.65 11.82
N GLU A 86 -0.18 -5.44 11.68
CA GLU A 86 -0.17 -6.90 11.79
C GLU A 86 0.30 -7.59 10.50
N GLY A 87 0.51 -6.84 9.42
CA GLY A 87 1.04 -7.37 8.17
C GLY A 87 2.45 -7.94 8.34
N ARG A 88 2.68 -9.13 7.77
CA ARG A 88 4.02 -9.70 7.66
C ARG A 88 4.85 -8.98 6.61
N ASP A 89 6.16 -9.18 6.67
CA ASP A 89 7.05 -8.77 5.59
C ASP A 89 6.89 -9.74 4.42
N LEU A 90 6.94 -9.20 3.20
CA LEU A 90 7.08 -10.03 2.02
C LEU A 90 8.50 -10.61 1.99
N THR A 91 8.61 -11.84 1.52
CA THR A 91 9.91 -12.41 1.20
C THR A 91 10.50 -11.72 -0.03
N ASP A 92 11.81 -11.83 -0.24
CA ASP A 92 12.47 -11.21 -1.40
C ASP A 92 11.95 -11.77 -2.74
N ASP A 93 11.50 -13.03 -2.75
CA ASP A 93 10.88 -13.64 -3.94
C ASP A 93 9.49 -13.07 -4.21
N GLU A 94 8.66 -12.93 -3.18
CA GLU A 94 7.33 -12.30 -3.29
C GLU A 94 7.42 -10.83 -3.68
N THR A 95 8.38 -10.10 -3.10
CA THR A 95 8.62 -8.68 -3.42
C THR A 95 9.00 -8.52 -4.88
N LYS A 96 9.93 -9.35 -5.38
CA LYS A 96 10.34 -9.33 -6.79
C LYS A 96 9.23 -9.78 -7.73
N ALA A 97 8.44 -10.79 -7.34
CA ALA A 97 7.31 -11.26 -8.12
C ALA A 97 6.22 -10.19 -8.23
N PHE A 98 5.94 -9.48 -7.13
CA PHE A 98 5.04 -8.33 -7.12
C PHE A 98 5.59 -7.22 -8.02
N LEU A 99 6.82 -6.75 -7.77
CA LEU A 99 7.43 -5.68 -8.56
C LEU A 99 7.35 -6.00 -10.05
N LYS A 100 7.78 -7.20 -10.46
CA LYS A 100 7.73 -7.65 -11.85
C LYS A 100 6.31 -7.71 -12.45
N ALA A 101 5.29 -7.93 -11.65
CA ALA A 101 3.90 -7.93 -12.12
C ALA A 101 3.36 -6.50 -12.30
N ALA A 102 3.84 -5.55 -11.49
CA ALA A 102 3.40 -4.16 -11.44
C ALA A 102 4.19 -3.26 -12.41
N ASP A 103 5.51 -3.31 -12.32
CA ASP A 103 6.48 -2.52 -13.10
C ASP A 103 6.39 -2.90 -14.59
N LYS A 104 5.61 -2.12 -15.34
CA LYS A 104 5.38 -2.28 -16.78
C LYS A 104 6.44 -1.55 -17.59
N ASP A 105 6.99 -0.45 -17.08
CA ASP A 105 7.97 0.36 -17.80
C ASP A 105 9.43 -0.05 -17.54
N GLY A 106 9.67 -0.83 -16.49
CA GLY A 106 10.93 -1.51 -16.19
C GLY A 106 11.94 -0.63 -15.44
N ASP A 107 11.48 0.38 -14.70
CA ASP A 107 12.36 1.29 -13.95
C ASP A 107 12.69 0.80 -12.53
N GLY A 108 12.13 -0.34 -12.13
CA GLY A 108 12.43 -1.01 -10.87
C GLY A 108 11.64 -0.48 -9.67
N LYS A 109 10.59 0.30 -9.91
CA LYS A 109 9.67 0.80 -8.89
C LYS A 109 8.25 0.82 -9.47
N ILE A 110 7.25 1.10 -8.63
CA ILE A 110 5.85 1.11 -9.06
C ILE A 110 5.33 2.54 -9.03
N GLY A 111 5.03 3.08 -10.20
CA GLY A 111 4.35 4.37 -10.36
C GLY A 111 2.86 4.29 -10.06
N ILE A 112 2.23 5.46 -9.89
CA ILE A 112 0.79 5.53 -9.60
C ILE A 112 -0.08 4.92 -10.71
N ASP A 113 0.26 5.17 -11.98
CA ASP A 113 -0.48 4.63 -13.12
C ASP A 113 -0.37 3.10 -13.18
N GLU A 114 0.81 2.54 -12.85
CA GLU A 114 1.04 1.10 -12.80
C GLU A 114 0.30 0.44 -11.64
N PHE A 115 0.28 1.09 -10.48
CA PHE A 115 -0.51 0.67 -9.34
C PHE A 115 -2.01 0.67 -9.66
N GLU A 116 -2.52 1.73 -10.30
CA GLU A 116 -3.91 1.82 -10.74
C GLU A 116 -4.28 0.71 -11.73
N ILE A 117 -3.41 0.46 -12.73
CA ILE A 117 -3.57 -0.66 -13.67
C ILE A 117 -3.61 -1.98 -12.91
N MET A 118 -2.67 -2.24 -12.01
CA MET A 118 -2.63 -3.49 -11.25
C MET A 118 -3.87 -3.72 -10.38
N VAL A 119 -4.42 -2.65 -9.79
CA VAL A 119 -5.64 -2.73 -8.97
C VAL A 119 -6.86 -3.06 -9.82
N HIS A 120 -6.95 -2.52 -11.04
CA HIS A 120 -8.12 -2.70 -11.91
C HIS A 120 -7.98 -3.81 -12.98
N GLU A 121 -6.81 -4.43 -13.12
CA GLU A 121 -6.53 -5.59 -13.99
C GLU A 121 -7.14 -6.88 -13.41
#